data_AF-A0A7V5BP13-F1
#
_entry.id   AF-A0A7V5BP13-F1
#
_cell.length_a   1.000
_cell.length_b   1.000
_cell.length_c   1.000
_cell.angle_alpha   90.00
_cell.angle_beta   90.00
_cell.angle_gamma   90.00
#
_symmetry.space_group_name_H-M   'P 1'
#
loop_
_entity.id
_entity.type
_entity.pdbx_description
1 polymer ?
#
loop_
_entity_poly.entity_id
_entity_poly.type
_entity_poly.pdbx_seq_one_letter_code
_entity_poly.pdbx_strand_id
1 'polypeptide(L)'
;MAGKILRITAIILMGVASAMMILGGIGTICIAFWPEKYPTLTMMVSVKPIFQVAAITTIIAGLLGVWITIRLRRFTDRNYLYAVLILLLSLLTAGVKMYFSSKLRGSVAPTHIRFYLSLIVLLYFLILRTPGLWDKIHNQGKPDHENKAGMAVAAILGGLLTLTVQYWAGPTHTMNGVNYADVWHPQLAFFGWMLVLAGGSFTIQWLRRHTPRWRRVIRDDVYHPAG
;
A
#
# COMPACT_ATOMS: atom_id res chain seq x y z
N MET A 1 13.41 -21.86 -0.25
CA MET A 1 13.00 -20.83 0.74
C MET A 1 13.17 -19.41 0.22
N ALA A 2 14.34 -19.03 -0.33
CA ALA A 2 14.59 -17.68 -0.85
C ALA A 2 13.51 -17.13 -1.82
N GLY A 3 13.07 -17.92 -2.81
CA GLY A 3 12.02 -17.50 -3.75
C GLY A 3 10.68 -17.15 -3.09
N LYS A 4 10.29 -17.86 -2.03
CA LYS A 4 9.04 -17.57 -1.30
C LYS A 4 9.12 -16.25 -0.55
N ILE A 5 10.24 -15.99 0.13
CA ILE A 5 10.48 -14.73 0.84
C ILE A 5 10.40 -13.56 -0.14
N LEU A 6 11.05 -13.67 -1.30
CA LEU A 6 11.03 -12.61 -2.33
C LEU A 6 9.59 -12.29 -2.80
N ARG A 7 8.75 -13.32 -3.00
CA ARG A 7 7.35 -13.17 -3.39
C ARG A 7 6.50 -12.53 -2.29
N ILE A 8 6.68 -12.96 -1.05
CA ILE A 8 5.97 -12.39 0.12
C ILE A 8 6.32 -10.91 0.27
N THR A 9 7.62 -10.57 0.22
CA THR A 9 8.10 -9.19 0.30
C THR A 9 7.52 -8.35 -0.84
N ALA A 10 7.50 -8.85 -2.07
CA ALA A 10 6.90 -8.15 -3.20
C ALA A 10 5.40 -7.86 -3.01
N ILE A 11 4.64 -8.83 -2.49
CA ILE A 11 3.21 -8.67 -2.18
C ILE A 11 3.01 -7.60 -1.10
N ILE A 12 3.81 -7.65 -0.03
CA ILE A 12 3.76 -6.67 1.05
C ILE A 12 4.06 -5.27 0.52
N LEU A 13 5.18 -5.11 -0.19
CA LEU A 13 5.62 -3.84 -0.74
C LEU A 13 4.60 -3.25 -1.72
N MET A 14 4.04 -4.08 -2.62
CA MET A 14 3.02 -3.63 -3.55
C MET A 14 1.73 -3.21 -2.82
N GLY A 15 1.31 -3.96 -1.80
CA GLY A 15 0.14 -3.61 -1.00
C GLY A 15 0.30 -2.29 -0.25
N VAL A 16 1.45 -2.08 0.39
CA VAL A 16 1.78 -0.82 1.09
C VAL A 16 1.87 0.35 0.11
N ALA A 17 2.51 0.16 -1.06
CA ALA A 17 2.56 1.17 -2.11
C ALA A 17 1.14 1.53 -2.61
N SER A 18 0.28 0.54 -2.79
CA SER A 18 -1.11 0.74 -3.23
C SER A 18 -1.93 1.52 -2.21
N ALA A 19 -1.77 1.23 -0.91
CA ALA A 19 -2.37 2.00 0.17
C ALA A 19 -1.90 3.47 0.13
N MET A 20 -0.59 3.71 -0.03
CA MET A 20 -0.05 5.06 -0.18
C MET A 20 -0.54 5.80 -1.43
N MET A 21 -0.82 5.09 -2.53
CA MET A 21 -1.44 5.69 -3.72
C MET A 21 -2.85 6.18 -3.38
N ILE A 22 -3.69 5.34 -2.79
CA ILE A 22 -5.06 5.72 -2.42
C ILE A 22 -5.05 6.93 -1.46
N LEU A 23 -4.26 6.84 -0.38
CA LEU A 23 -4.11 7.92 0.60
C LEU A 23 -3.58 9.22 -0.03
N GLY A 24 -2.55 9.11 -0.87
CA GLY A 24 -1.95 10.26 -1.55
C GLY A 24 -2.79 10.82 -2.69
N GLY A 25 -3.77 10.07 -3.20
CA GLY A 25 -4.78 10.54 -4.14
C GLY A 25 -5.86 11.33 -3.40
N ILE A 26 -6.49 10.70 -2.40
CA ILE A 26 -7.56 11.30 -1.57
C ILE A 26 -7.06 12.56 -0.86
N GLY A 27 -5.87 12.50 -0.25
CA GLY A 27 -5.26 13.64 0.44
C GLY A 27 -4.95 14.83 -0.48
N THR A 28 -4.97 14.65 -1.81
CA THR A 28 -4.76 15.76 -2.77
C THR A 28 -6.05 16.34 -3.34
N ILE A 29 -7.23 15.83 -2.95
CA ILE A 29 -8.53 16.29 -3.48
C ILE A 29 -8.78 17.77 -3.15
N CYS A 30 -8.42 18.24 -1.96
CA CYS A 30 -8.63 19.64 -1.57
C CYS A 30 -7.89 20.63 -2.50
N ILE A 31 -6.63 20.33 -2.82
CA ILE A 31 -5.80 21.13 -3.75
C ILE A 31 -6.29 20.96 -5.19
N ALA A 32 -6.75 19.77 -5.56
CA ALA A 32 -7.18 19.47 -6.93
C ALA A 32 -8.53 20.12 -7.30
N PHE A 33 -9.51 20.15 -6.39
CA PHE A 33 -10.86 20.57 -6.73
C PHE A 33 -11.24 21.95 -6.21
N TRP A 34 -10.70 22.36 -5.05
CA TRP A 34 -11.04 23.63 -4.42
C TRP A 34 -9.82 24.42 -3.90
N PRO A 35 -8.76 24.61 -4.72
CA PRO A 35 -7.61 25.41 -4.29
C PRO A 35 -7.98 26.85 -3.93
N GLU A 36 -9.06 27.41 -4.48
CA GLU A 36 -9.50 28.79 -4.27
C GLU A 36 -10.00 29.04 -2.84
N LYS A 37 -10.46 28.00 -2.15
CA LYS A 37 -10.97 28.10 -0.77
C LYS A 37 -9.86 28.31 0.27
N TYR A 38 -8.60 28.14 -0.12
CA TYR A 38 -7.47 28.16 0.80
C TYR A 38 -6.47 29.25 0.36
N PRO A 39 -6.30 30.34 1.12
CA PRO A 39 -5.44 31.46 0.73
C PRO A 39 -4.01 31.03 0.35
N THR A 40 -3.46 30.04 1.06
CA THR A 40 -2.12 29.47 0.84
C THR A 40 -2.00 28.58 -0.40
N LEU A 41 -3.12 28.20 -1.04
CA LEU A 41 -3.16 27.33 -2.22
C LEU A 41 -3.66 28.07 -3.47
N THR A 42 -3.94 29.37 -3.38
CA THR A 42 -4.40 30.20 -4.52
C THR A 42 -3.45 30.15 -5.72
N MET A 43 -2.14 30.02 -5.48
CA MET A 43 -1.14 29.84 -6.52
C MET A 43 -1.30 28.54 -7.34
N MET A 44 -1.99 27.53 -6.80
CA MET A 44 -2.25 26.25 -7.46
C MET A 44 -3.43 26.31 -8.43
N VAL A 45 -4.20 27.41 -8.45
CA VAL A 45 -5.36 27.57 -9.33
C VAL A 45 -4.96 27.44 -10.80
N SER A 46 -3.79 27.96 -11.19
CA SER A 46 -3.27 27.88 -12.56
C SER A 46 -2.96 26.45 -13.03
N VAL A 47 -2.65 25.54 -12.10
CA VAL A 47 -2.29 24.13 -12.38
C VAL A 47 -3.36 23.14 -11.91
N LYS A 48 -4.54 23.63 -11.54
CA LYS A 48 -5.67 22.84 -11.03
C LYS A 48 -6.01 21.61 -11.88
N PRO A 49 -6.13 21.69 -13.23
CA PRO A 49 -6.47 20.52 -14.05
C PRO A 49 -5.43 19.40 -13.95
N ILE A 50 -4.15 19.75 -13.85
CA ILE A 50 -3.05 18.79 -13.70
C ILE A 50 -3.21 18.03 -12.38
N PHE A 51 -3.53 18.73 -11.29
CA PHE A 51 -3.75 18.12 -9.99
C PHE A 51 -5.01 17.26 -9.93
N GLN A 52 -6.09 17.62 -10.64
CA GLN A 52 -7.30 16.80 -10.77
C GLN A 52 -6.99 15.47 -11.47
N VAL A 53 -6.37 15.53 -12.64
CA VAL A 53 -5.97 14.33 -13.38
C VAL A 53 -5.01 13.50 -12.55
N ALA A 54 -4.00 14.11 -11.93
CA ALA A 54 -3.05 13.41 -11.08
C ALA A 54 -3.72 12.76 -9.86
N ALA A 55 -4.69 13.40 -9.21
CA ALA A 55 -5.41 12.84 -8.08
C ALA A 55 -6.24 11.62 -8.49
N ILE A 56 -7.07 11.76 -9.53
CA ILE A 56 -7.94 10.67 -10.03
C ILE A 56 -7.09 9.49 -10.51
N THR A 57 -6.08 9.75 -11.33
CA THR A 57 -5.17 8.69 -11.83
C THR A 57 -4.43 7.99 -10.70
N THR A 58 -4.02 8.70 -9.65
CA THR A 58 -3.37 8.09 -8.48
C THR A 58 -4.34 7.16 -7.74
N ILE A 59 -5.61 7.55 -7.56
CA ILE A 59 -6.62 6.71 -6.90
C ILE A 59 -6.87 5.45 -7.72
N ILE A 60 -7.08 5.59 -9.03
CA ILE A 60 -7.29 4.45 -9.94
C ILE A 60 -6.08 3.51 -9.90
N ALA A 61 -4.86 4.06 -9.98
CA ALA A 61 -3.63 3.28 -9.88
C ALA A 61 -3.52 2.54 -8.54
N GLY A 62 -3.93 3.16 -7.44
CA GLY A 62 -3.97 2.52 -6.12
C GLY A 62 -4.96 1.34 -6.05
N LEU A 63 -6.16 1.48 -6.63
CA LEU A 63 -7.14 0.40 -6.70
C LEU A 63 -6.66 -0.76 -7.58
N LEU A 64 -6.08 -0.45 -8.75
CA LEU A 64 -5.42 -1.44 -9.60
C LEU A 64 -4.22 -2.09 -8.89
N GLY A 65 -3.53 -1.32 -8.04
CA GLY A 65 -2.45 -1.76 -7.17
C GLY A 65 -2.90 -2.82 -6.15
N VAL A 66 -4.04 -2.60 -5.48
CA VAL A 66 -4.62 -3.59 -4.57
C VAL A 66 -5.00 -4.85 -5.35
N TRP A 67 -5.62 -4.70 -6.51
CA TRP A 67 -5.97 -5.83 -7.37
C TRP A 67 -4.75 -6.63 -7.83
N ILE A 68 -3.67 -5.97 -8.23
CA ILE A 68 -2.45 -6.67 -8.67
C ILE A 68 -1.73 -7.32 -7.50
N THR A 69 -1.78 -6.73 -6.31
CA THR A 69 -1.25 -7.33 -5.07
C THR A 69 -1.86 -8.72 -4.83
N ILE A 70 -3.16 -8.88 -5.06
CA ILE A 70 -3.85 -10.18 -4.95
C ILE A 70 -3.42 -11.16 -6.05
N ARG A 71 -3.11 -10.66 -7.25
CA ARG A 71 -2.74 -11.47 -8.42
C ARG A 71 -1.26 -11.85 -8.45
N LEU A 72 -0.39 -11.08 -7.79
CA LEU A 72 1.01 -11.42 -7.59
C LEU A 72 1.21 -12.74 -6.84
N ARG A 73 0.16 -13.31 -6.22
CA ARG A 73 0.19 -14.71 -5.78
C ARG A 73 0.52 -15.71 -6.89
N ARG A 74 0.29 -15.36 -8.16
CA ARG A 74 0.71 -16.11 -9.34
C ARG A 74 1.69 -15.22 -10.10
N PHE A 75 2.98 -15.29 -9.75
CA PHE A 75 4.10 -14.52 -10.34
C PHE A 75 4.30 -14.81 -11.85
N THR A 76 3.30 -14.46 -12.66
CA THR A 76 3.33 -14.54 -14.12
C THR A 76 3.91 -13.26 -14.71
N ASP A 77 4.41 -13.32 -15.94
CA ASP A 77 4.98 -12.16 -16.61
C ASP A 77 3.98 -11.00 -16.72
N ARG A 78 2.71 -11.31 -17.03
CA ARG A 78 1.64 -10.30 -17.11
C ARG A 78 1.40 -9.60 -15.77
N ASN A 79 1.33 -10.36 -14.69
CA ASN A 79 1.07 -9.78 -13.37
C ASN A 79 2.25 -8.93 -12.89
N TYR A 80 3.48 -9.39 -13.16
CA TYR A 80 4.69 -8.62 -12.90
C TYR A 80 4.70 -7.31 -13.71
N LEU A 81 4.42 -7.38 -15.01
CA LEU A 81 4.37 -6.21 -15.88
C LEU A 81 3.34 -5.18 -15.39
N TYR A 82 2.13 -5.62 -15.03
CA TYR A 82 1.11 -4.72 -14.50
C TYR A 82 1.55 -4.05 -13.20
N ALA A 83 2.22 -4.76 -12.29
CA ALA A 83 2.76 -4.15 -11.08
C ALA A 83 3.78 -3.06 -11.40
N VAL A 84 4.71 -3.33 -12.32
CA VAL A 84 5.69 -2.35 -12.79
C VAL A 84 5.02 -1.13 -13.43
N LEU A 85 4.04 -1.32 -14.32
CA LEU A 85 3.32 -0.23 -14.98
C LEU A 85 2.55 0.64 -13.98
N ILE A 86 1.91 0.04 -12.98
CA ILE A 86 1.21 0.78 -11.91
C ILE A 86 2.21 1.60 -11.08
N LEU A 87 3.38 1.03 -10.74
CA LEU A 87 4.42 1.73 -10.00
C LEU A 87 5.02 2.90 -10.81
N LEU A 88 5.24 2.71 -12.11
CA LEU A 88 5.67 3.77 -13.02
C LEU A 88 4.63 4.90 -13.11
N LEU A 89 3.35 4.56 -13.23
CA LEU A 89 2.26 5.53 -13.22
C LEU A 89 2.20 6.30 -11.88
N SER A 90 2.40 5.60 -10.75
CA SER A 90 2.49 6.23 -9.43
C SER A 90 3.65 7.22 -9.36
N LEU A 91 4.83 6.84 -9.83
CA LEU A 91 6.01 7.71 -9.87
C LEU A 91 5.78 8.93 -10.75
N LEU A 92 5.21 8.75 -11.93
CA LEU A 92 4.91 9.85 -12.86
C LEU A 92 3.96 10.86 -12.21
N THR A 93 2.83 10.39 -11.68
CA THR A 93 1.84 11.27 -11.02
C THR A 93 2.40 11.93 -9.75
N ALA A 94 3.27 11.25 -9.01
CA ALA A 94 3.95 11.81 -7.84
C ALA A 94 4.98 12.86 -8.24
N GLY A 95 5.79 12.58 -9.26
CA GLY A 95 6.82 13.47 -9.78
C GLY A 95 6.23 14.75 -10.37
N VAL A 96 5.14 14.66 -11.12
CA VAL A 96 4.43 15.84 -11.66
C VAL A 96 3.93 16.73 -10.52
N LYS A 97 3.23 16.16 -9.52
CA LYS A 97 2.77 16.94 -8.35
C LYS A 97 3.92 17.56 -7.57
N MET A 98 5.01 16.81 -7.42
CA MET A 98 6.24 17.25 -6.76
C MET A 98 6.91 18.42 -7.49
N TYR A 99 7.02 18.35 -8.81
CA TYR A 99 7.62 19.39 -9.64
C TYR A 99 6.86 20.71 -9.52
N PHE A 100 5.54 20.69 -9.74
CA PHE A 100 4.71 21.90 -9.64
C PHE A 100 4.65 22.44 -8.20
N SER A 101 4.58 21.56 -7.20
CA SER A 101 4.65 21.97 -5.80
C SER A 101 5.95 22.70 -5.47
N SER A 102 7.09 22.18 -5.93
CA SER A 102 8.40 22.76 -5.63
C SER A 102 8.59 24.09 -6.36
N LYS A 103 8.17 24.18 -7.62
CA LYS A 103 8.25 25.40 -8.43
C LYS A 103 7.36 26.53 -7.91
N LEU A 104 6.15 26.20 -7.46
CA LEU A 104 5.20 27.21 -6.99
C LEU A 104 5.45 27.56 -5.52
N ARG A 105 5.48 26.58 -4.61
CA ARG A 105 5.54 26.83 -3.16
C ARG A 105 6.94 27.05 -2.60
N GLY A 106 8.00 26.83 -3.39
CA GLY A 106 9.39 26.87 -2.92
C GLY A 106 9.74 25.78 -1.88
N SER A 107 8.77 24.95 -1.46
CA SER A 107 8.97 23.87 -0.50
C SER A 107 8.39 22.54 -0.99
N VAL A 108 9.05 21.50 -0.51
CA VAL A 108 8.87 20.09 -0.86
C VAL A 108 7.90 19.44 0.15
N ALA A 109 6.59 19.63 -0.03
CA ALA A 109 5.54 19.06 0.83
C ALA A 109 5.49 17.50 0.78
N PRO A 110 5.04 16.77 1.82
CA PRO A 110 5.19 15.31 2.05
C PRO A 110 4.65 14.33 0.99
N THR A 111 4.12 14.84 -0.12
CA THR A 111 3.97 14.13 -1.40
C THR A 111 5.22 13.34 -1.81
N HIS A 112 6.41 13.71 -1.30
CA HIS A 112 7.68 13.00 -1.48
C HIS A 112 7.68 11.57 -0.96
N ILE A 113 7.02 11.27 0.18
CA ILE A 113 7.06 9.93 0.78
C ILE A 113 6.47 8.90 -0.20
N ARG A 114 5.37 9.25 -0.87
CA ARG A 114 4.76 8.39 -1.90
C ARG A 114 5.69 8.19 -3.09
N PHE A 115 6.37 9.24 -3.55
CA PHE A 115 7.33 9.15 -4.66
C PHE A 115 8.47 8.19 -4.30
N TYR A 116 9.15 8.42 -3.17
CA TYR A 116 10.27 7.61 -2.75
C TYR A 116 9.87 6.16 -2.44
N LEU A 117 8.72 5.94 -1.81
CA LEU A 117 8.20 4.59 -1.60
C LEU A 117 7.95 3.89 -2.94
N SER A 118 7.27 4.54 -3.88
CA SER A 118 7.00 3.95 -5.20
C SER A 118 8.30 3.65 -5.95
N LEU A 119 9.32 4.50 -5.79
CA LEU A 119 10.65 4.31 -6.39
C LEU A 119 11.33 3.08 -5.82
N ILE A 120 11.40 2.96 -4.50
CA ILE A 120 12.03 1.83 -3.82
C ILE A 120 11.33 0.52 -4.19
N VAL A 121 9.98 0.52 -4.22
CA VAL A 121 9.21 -0.66 -4.62
C VAL A 121 9.45 -0.99 -6.09
N LEU A 122 9.48 0.00 -6.99
CA LEU A 122 9.81 -0.23 -8.39
C LEU A 122 11.21 -0.84 -8.55
N LEU A 123 12.23 -0.28 -7.90
CA LEU A 123 13.59 -0.80 -7.93
C LEU A 123 13.63 -2.25 -7.43
N TYR A 124 12.91 -2.57 -6.37
CA TYR A 124 12.77 -3.94 -5.89
C TYR A 124 12.19 -4.87 -6.97
N PHE A 125 11.11 -4.48 -7.65
CA PHE A 125 10.54 -5.26 -8.74
C PHE A 125 11.53 -5.44 -9.90
N LEU A 126 12.25 -4.38 -10.28
CA LEU A 126 13.27 -4.45 -11.32
C LEU A 126 14.41 -5.42 -10.94
N ILE A 127 14.86 -5.40 -9.69
CA ILE A 127 15.86 -6.35 -9.16
C ILE A 127 15.33 -7.78 -9.26
N LEU A 128 14.06 -8.03 -8.93
CA LEU A 128 13.45 -9.37 -9.06
C LEU A 128 13.45 -9.91 -10.49
N ARG A 129 13.54 -9.06 -11.51
CA ARG A 129 13.58 -9.47 -12.92
C ARG A 129 14.98 -9.86 -13.41
N THR A 130 16.00 -9.75 -12.57
CA THR A 130 17.32 -10.31 -12.88
C THR A 130 17.24 -11.83 -13.05
N PRO A 131 17.95 -12.44 -14.01
CA PRO A 131 17.75 -13.84 -14.40
C PRO A 131 17.84 -14.82 -13.22
N GLY A 132 18.83 -14.64 -12.33
CA GLY A 132 19.00 -15.53 -11.17
C GLY A 132 17.94 -15.41 -10.07
N LEU A 133 17.21 -14.29 -9.98
CA LEU A 133 16.09 -14.12 -9.06
C LEU A 133 14.76 -14.49 -9.72
N TRP A 134 14.60 -14.17 -11.00
CA TRP A 134 13.40 -14.46 -11.76
C TRP A 134 13.11 -15.95 -11.80
N ASP A 135 14.11 -16.80 -12.05
CA ASP A 135 13.96 -18.26 -12.06
C ASP A 135 13.52 -18.83 -10.71
N LYS A 136 13.79 -18.12 -9.61
CA LYS A 136 13.40 -18.53 -8.25
C LYS A 136 11.97 -18.14 -7.89
N ILE A 137 11.35 -17.20 -8.61
CA ILE A 137 10.02 -16.68 -8.28
C ILE A 137 8.98 -16.98 -9.36
N HIS A 138 9.43 -17.05 -10.61
CA HIS A 138 8.63 -17.35 -11.78
C HIS A 138 8.26 -18.84 -11.81
N ASN A 139 7.02 -19.13 -12.23
CA ASN A 139 6.51 -20.50 -12.41
C ASN A 139 6.64 -21.47 -11.23
N GLN A 140 6.87 -20.97 -10.01
CA GLN A 140 6.75 -21.77 -8.78
C GLN A 140 5.27 -22.02 -8.45
N GLY A 141 4.65 -22.93 -9.20
CA GLY A 141 3.43 -23.66 -8.86
C GLY A 141 2.19 -22.84 -8.49
N LYS A 142 1.20 -23.53 -7.92
CA LYS A 142 -0.08 -22.97 -7.47
C LYS A 142 0.15 -21.99 -6.30
N PRO A 143 -0.74 -20.98 -6.10
CA PRO A 143 -0.70 -20.12 -4.92
C PRO A 143 -0.65 -20.94 -3.63
N ASP A 144 0.32 -20.66 -2.76
CA ASP A 144 0.47 -21.32 -1.48
C ASP A 144 -0.14 -20.51 -0.31
N HIS A 145 -0.06 -21.07 0.90
CA HIS A 145 -0.56 -20.44 2.13
C HIS A 145 0.34 -19.28 2.59
N GLU A 146 1.63 -19.29 2.27
CA GLU A 146 2.59 -18.24 2.66
C GLU A 146 2.30 -16.94 1.90
N ASN A 147 1.91 -17.03 0.63
CA ASN A 147 1.42 -15.88 -0.13
C ASN A 147 0.17 -15.23 0.51
N LYS A 148 -0.68 -16.01 1.19
CA LYS A 148 -1.83 -15.46 1.93
C LYS A 148 -1.37 -14.73 3.19
N ALA A 149 -0.33 -15.20 3.86
CA ALA A 149 0.29 -14.50 4.99
C ALA A 149 0.86 -13.15 4.53
N GLY A 150 1.53 -13.08 3.38
CA GLY A 150 1.99 -11.82 2.78
C GLY A 150 0.86 -10.81 2.54
N MET A 151 -0.30 -11.26 2.05
CA MET A 151 -1.48 -10.39 1.90
C MET A 151 -2.06 -9.93 3.23
N ALA A 152 -2.09 -10.79 4.25
CA ALA A 152 -2.56 -10.43 5.59
C ALA A 152 -1.65 -9.36 6.20
N VAL A 153 -0.33 -9.53 6.08
CA VAL A 153 0.66 -8.53 6.52
C VAL A 153 0.49 -7.23 5.72
N ALA A 154 0.31 -7.30 4.40
CA ALA A 154 0.07 -6.12 3.58
C ALA A 154 -1.17 -5.34 4.04
N ALA A 155 -2.26 -6.03 4.37
CA ALA A 155 -3.48 -5.41 4.89
C ALA A 155 -3.24 -4.76 6.26
N ILE A 156 -2.56 -5.45 7.18
CA ILE A 156 -2.21 -4.88 8.50
C ILE A 156 -1.35 -3.63 8.33
N LEU A 157 -0.28 -3.70 7.54
CA LEU A 157 0.61 -2.56 7.33
C LEU A 157 -0.09 -1.39 6.61
N GLY A 158 -0.94 -1.68 5.62
CA GLY A 158 -1.77 -0.66 4.97
C GLY A 158 -2.78 -0.02 5.94
N GLY A 159 -3.34 -0.81 6.86
CA GLY A 159 -4.21 -0.31 7.92
C GLY A 159 -3.46 0.57 8.92
N LEU A 160 -2.30 0.12 9.43
CA LEU A 160 -1.44 0.91 10.32
C LEU A 160 -0.96 2.21 9.67
N LEU A 161 -0.57 2.15 8.40
CA LEU A 161 -0.22 3.33 7.61
C LEU A 161 -1.38 4.32 7.55
N THR A 162 -2.61 3.83 7.34
CA THR A 162 -3.84 4.64 7.30
C THR A 162 -4.13 5.27 8.67
N LEU A 163 -4.02 4.51 9.76
CA LEU A 163 -4.23 4.99 11.14
C LEU A 163 -3.20 6.05 11.53
N THR A 164 -1.99 5.98 11.00
CA THR A 164 -0.92 6.91 11.33
C THR A 164 -0.88 8.17 10.48
N VAL A 165 -1.75 8.30 9.46
CA VAL A 165 -1.81 9.48 8.56
C VAL A 165 -1.83 10.79 9.32
N GLN A 166 -2.59 10.89 10.43
CA GLN A 166 -2.68 12.13 11.20
C GLN A 166 -1.34 12.62 11.74
N TYR A 167 -0.46 11.70 12.13
CA TYR A 167 0.82 12.04 12.73
C TYR A 167 1.83 12.59 11.71
N TRP A 168 1.82 12.07 10.47
CA TRP A 168 2.81 12.47 9.46
C TRP A 168 2.25 13.42 8.40
N ALA A 169 0.94 13.42 8.14
CA ALA A 169 0.31 14.36 7.21
C ALA A 169 -0.21 15.62 7.92
N GLY A 170 -0.65 15.52 9.18
CA GLY A 170 -1.26 16.62 9.95
C GLY A 170 -0.44 17.92 9.99
N PRO A 171 0.87 17.89 10.31
CA PRO A 171 1.70 19.10 10.36
C PRO A 171 1.72 19.88 9.03
N THR A 172 1.54 19.18 7.91
CA THR A 172 1.63 19.77 6.56
C THR A 172 0.28 20.13 5.96
N HIS A 173 -0.81 19.75 6.64
CA HIS A 173 -2.18 20.08 6.30
C HIS A 173 -2.80 21.03 7.34
N THR A 174 -1.98 21.64 8.19
CA THR A 174 -2.42 22.70 9.10
C THR A 174 -2.29 24.05 8.41
N MET A 175 -3.41 24.74 8.18
CA MET A 175 -3.45 26.07 7.56
C MET A 175 -4.24 27.01 8.47
N ASN A 176 -3.67 28.16 8.80
CA ASN A 176 -4.27 29.13 9.72
C ASN A 176 -4.68 28.53 11.08
N GLY A 177 -3.88 27.62 11.63
CA GLY A 177 -4.14 26.94 12.91
C GLY A 177 -5.18 25.82 12.86
N VAL A 178 -5.79 25.55 11.70
CA VAL A 178 -6.76 24.46 11.51
C VAL A 178 -6.09 23.29 10.79
N ASN A 179 -6.13 22.09 11.39
CA ASN A 179 -5.61 20.87 10.78
C ASN A 179 -6.66 20.23 9.86
N TYR A 180 -6.49 20.39 8.55
CA TYR A 180 -7.40 19.83 7.55
C TYR A 180 -7.24 18.32 7.35
N ALA A 181 -6.17 17.70 7.84
CA ALA A 181 -6.09 16.24 7.87
C ALA A 181 -7.13 15.65 8.84
N ASP A 182 -7.51 16.38 9.88
CA ASP A 182 -8.43 15.90 10.91
C ASP A 182 -9.87 15.72 10.41
N VAL A 183 -10.25 16.43 9.33
CA VAL A 183 -11.54 16.21 8.63
C VAL A 183 -11.69 14.76 8.15
N TRP A 184 -10.58 14.09 7.85
CA TRP A 184 -10.54 12.70 7.42
C TRP A 184 -10.35 11.71 8.58
N HIS A 185 -10.23 12.18 9.82
CA HIS A 185 -9.96 11.34 10.98
C HIS A 185 -10.92 10.16 11.13
N PRO A 186 -12.27 10.33 11.12
CA PRO A 186 -13.17 9.21 11.33
C PRO A 186 -13.09 8.18 10.19
N GLN A 187 -12.93 8.62 8.94
CA GLN A 187 -12.80 7.74 7.78
C GLN A 187 -11.47 6.97 7.83
N LEU A 188 -10.36 7.65 8.12
CA LEU A 188 -9.04 7.03 8.26
C LEU A 188 -9.03 6.03 9.43
N ALA A 189 -9.63 6.38 10.56
CA ALA A 189 -9.78 5.47 11.69
C ALA A 189 -10.61 4.22 11.32
N PHE A 190 -11.76 4.42 10.70
CA PHE A 190 -12.65 3.33 10.29
C PHE A 190 -11.96 2.37 9.31
N PHE A 191 -11.44 2.87 8.20
CA PHE A 191 -10.80 2.03 7.18
C PHE A 191 -9.47 1.44 7.67
N GLY A 192 -8.72 2.18 8.47
CA GLY A 192 -7.49 1.72 9.09
C GLY A 192 -7.73 0.52 10.01
N TRP A 193 -8.68 0.63 10.94
CA TRP A 193 -9.07 -0.49 11.82
C TRP A 193 -9.64 -1.66 11.04
N MET A 194 -10.49 -1.40 10.04
CA MET A 194 -11.05 -2.45 9.19
C MET A 194 -9.94 -3.28 8.53
N LEU A 195 -8.91 -2.64 7.98
CA LEU A 195 -7.77 -3.32 7.36
C LEU A 195 -6.92 -4.10 8.38
N VAL A 196 -6.64 -3.51 9.56
CA VAL A 196 -5.89 -4.18 10.65
C VAL A 196 -6.65 -5.42 11.13
N LEU A 197 -7.95 -5.30 11.41
CA LEU A 197 -8.78 -6.40 11.90
C LEU A 197 -8.96 -7.48 10.83
N ALA A 198 -9.18 -7.10 9.57
CA ALA A 198 -9.27 -8.06 8.48
C ALA A 198 -7.96 -8.84 8.32
N GLY A 199 -6.82 -8.15 8.25
CA GLY A 199 -5.51 -8.81 8.16
C GLY A 199 -5.20 -9.67 9.38
N GLY A 200 -5.52 -9.19 10.60
CA GLY A 200 -5.40 -9.95 11.84
C GLY A 200 -6.24 -11.22 11.86
N SER A 201 -7.49 -11.15 11.39
CA SER A 201 -8.38 -12.31 11.28
C SER A 201 -7.84 -13.40 10.35
N PHE A 202 -7.23 -13.00 9.22
CA PHE A 202 -6.60 -13.94 8.29
C PHE A 202 -5.36 -14.58 8.92
N THR A 203 -4.57 -13.82 9.67
CA THR A 203 -3.41 -14.33 10.41
C THR A 203 -3.82 -15.34 11.48
N ILE A 204 -4.85 -15.04 12.27
CA ILE A 204 -5.39 -15.95 13.29
C ILE A 204 -5.93 -17.23 12.63
N GLN A 205 -6.67 -17.11 11.52
CA GLN A 205 -7.18 -18.27 10.79
C GLN A 205 -6.03 -19.14 10.26
N TRP A 206 -4.94 -18.52 9.78
CA TRP A 206 -3.74 -19.22 9.35
C TRP A 206 -3.08 -19.98 10.50
N LEU A 207 -2.88 -19.35 11.66
CA LEU A 207 -2.29 -19.96 12.86
C LEU A 207 -3.13 -21.14 13.38
N ARG A 208 -4.47 -21.02 13.38
CA ARG A 208 -5.38 -22.10 13.80
C ARG A 208 -5.30 -23.34 12.89
N ARG A 209 -4.99 -23.15 11.60
CA ARG A 209 -4.87 -24.26 10.64
C ARG A 209 -3.50 -24.95 10.68
N HIS A 210 -2.47 -24.26 11.15
CA HIS A 210 -1.08 -24.76 11.15
C HIS A 210 -0.52 -24.96 12.56
N THR A 211 -1.37 -24.92 13.59
CA THR A 211 -0.96 -25.27 14.95
C THR A 211 -0.58 -26.75 14.99
N PRO A 212 0.54 -27.13 15.65
CA PRO A 212 1.08 -28.48 15.56
C PRO A 212 0.08 -29.55 16.05
N ARG A 213 -0.04 -30.64 15.29
CA ARG A 213 -0.94 -31.78 15.54
C ARG A 213 -0.68 -32.48 16.89
N TRP A 214 0.45 -32.22 17.55
CA TRP A 214 0.80 -32.71 18.88
C TRP A 214 -0.20 -32.26 19.98
N ARG A 215 -0.93 -31.14 19.81
CA ARG A 215 -2.03 -30.76 20.73
C ARG A 215 -3.27 -31.66 20.61
N ARG A 216 -3.39 -32.46 19.54
CA ARG A 216 -4.42 -33.50 19.43
C ARG A 216 -4.00 -34.78 20.16
N VAL A 217 -2.74 -35.18 20.00
CA VAL A 217 -2.17 -36.38 20.67
C VAL A 217 -2.31 -36.27 22.20
N ILE A 218 -1.94 -35.14 22.81
CA ILE A 218 -2.10 -34.93 24.26
C ILE A 218 -3.58 -34.91 24.71
N ARG A 219 -4.52 -34.63 23.81
CA ARG A 219 -5.96 -34.61 24.15
C ARG A 219 -6.59 -36.00 24.06
N ASP A 220 -6.09 -36.84 23.15
CA ASP A 220 -6.56 -38.21 22.95
C ASP A 220 -5.98 -39.16 24.02
N ASP A 221 -4.72 -38.95 24.44
CA ASP A 221 -4.06 -39.73 25.50
C ASP A 221 -4.64 -39.51 26.90
N VAL A 222 -5.32 -38.37 27.12
CA VAL A 222 -5.96 -38.02 28.40
C VAL A 222 -7.40 -38.56 28.49
N TYR A 223 -8.06 -38.86 27.36
CA TYR A 223 -9.45 -39.32 27.33
C TYR A 223 -9.63 -40.81 27.05
N HIS A 224 -8.60 -41.51 26.57
CA HIS A 224 -8.59 -42.96 26.45
C HIS A 224 -7.33 -43.53 27.11
N PRO A 225 -7.30 -43.70 28.45
CA PRO A 225 -6.31 -44.59 29.04
C PRO A 225 -6.56 -45.98 28.43
N ALA A 226 -5.55 -46.52 27.75
CA ALA A 226 -5.58 -47.89 27.26
C ALA A 226 -5.81 -48.83 28.46
N GLY A 227 -7.03 -49.36 28.55
CA GLY A 227 -7.47 -50.39 29.50
C GLY A 227 -8.12 -51.51 28.71
#